data_AF-A0A7S0Z7A1-F1
#
_entry.id   AF-A0A7S0Z7A1-F1
#
_cell.length_a   1.000
_cell.length_b   1.000
_cell.length_c   1.000
_cell.angle_alpha   90.00
_cell.angle_beta   90.00
_cell.angle_gamma   90.00
#
_symmetry.space_group_name_H-M   'P 1'
#
loop_
_entity.id
_entity.type
_entity.pdbx_description
1 polymer ?
#
loop_
_entity_poly.entity_id
_entity_poly.type
_entity_poly.pdbx_seq_one_letter_code
_entity_poly.pdbx_strand_id
1 'polypeptide(L)'
;ESTPYSKCGRCLRYLKLVGASGRIQRLYCPMEEVLYELPIGGAFKQFNGKTCALCGFELLIFTVKGTGRNFPLCPFCFNHPPYEGSPRVKAMLRGSPHPCTHPVADALAVCPCPECPPDKRSMVMLDPTSGCKLHCS
;
A
#
# COMPACT_ATOMS: atom_id res chain seq x y z
N GLU A 1 18.43 -14.15 12.99
CA GLU A 1 17.32 -14.52 12.09
C GLU A 1 16.59 -13.26 11.65
N SER A 2 16.15 -13.15 10.39
CA SER A 2 15.49 -11.94 9.88
C SER A 2 14.05 -11.87 10.40
N THR A 3 13.69 -10.77 11.08
CA THR A 3 12.32 -10.54 11.56
C THR A 3 11.31 -10.60 10.40
N PRO A 4 10.27 -11.43 10.48
CA PRO A 4 9.24 -11.52 9.44
C PRO A 4 8.50 -10.19 9.30
N TYR A 5 8.31 -9.71 8.06
CA TYR A 5 7.74 -8.37 7.81
C TYR A 5 6.29 -8.39 7.34
N SER A 6 5.87 -9.36 6.53
CA SER A 6 4.46 -9.57 6.10
C SER A 6 4.33 -10.98 5.52
N LYS A 7 3.13 -11.45 5.15
CA LYS A 7 2.92 -12.78 4.56
C LYS A 7 2.62 -12.72 3.05
N CYS A 8 3.29 -13.61 2.31
CA CYS A 8 3.05 -13.84 0.88
C CYS A 8 1.67 -14.48 0.67
N GLY A 9 0.87 -13.94 -0.25
CA GLY A 9 -0.44 -14.50 -0.57
C GLY A 9 -0.39 -15.78 -1.41
N ARG A 10 0.75 -16.07 -2.06
CA ARG A 10 0.92 -17.26 -2.93
C ARG A 10 1.36 -18.50 -2.15
N CYS A 11 2.44 -18.38 -1.38
CA CYS A 11 3.04 -19.50 -0.65
C CYS A 11 2.79 -19.47 0.86
N LEU A 12 2.09 -18.45 1.37
CA LEU A 12 1.75 -18.26 2.78
C LEU A 12 2.95 -18.15 3.74
N ARG A 13 4.17 -18.00 3.22
CA ARG A 13 5.39 -17.77 4.00
C ARG A 13 5.66 -16.30 4.23
N TYR A 14 6.43 -16.01 5.29
CA TYR A 14 6.83 -14.67 5.63
C TYR A 14 7.79 -14.07 4.60
N LEU A 15 7.47 -12.84 4.20
CA LEU A 15 8.30 -11.95 3.41
C LEU A 15 9.30 -11.23 4.31
N LYS A 16 10.50 -11.01 3.79
CA LYS A 16 11.59 -10.30 4.46
C LYS A 16 11.71 -8.89 3.88
N LEU A 17 11.81 -7.88 4.73
CA LEU A 17 12.17 -6.54 4.28
C LEU A 17 13.66 -6.50 3.94
N VAL A 18 13.99 -6.06 2.74
CA VAL A 18 15.37 -5.90 2.26
C VAL A 18 15.60 -4.50 1.71
N GLY A 19 16.84 -4.02 1.79
CA GLY A 19 17.19 -2.67 1.36
C GLY A 19 16.55 -1.57 2.21
N ALA A 20 16.35 -1.81 3.52
CA ALA A 20 15.74 -0.86 4.45
C ALA A 20 16.46 0.51 4.50
N SER A 21 17.78 0.52 4.29
CA SER A 21 18.62 1.72 4.18
C SER A 21 18.72 2.30 2.76
N GLY A 22 18.10 1.65 1.77
CA GLY A 22 18.11 2.09 0.37
C GLY A 22 16.99 3.07 0.04
N ARG A 23 17.10 3.73 -1.13
CA ARG A 23 16.05 4.62 -1.65
C ARG A 23 14.73 3.89 -1.92
N ILE A 24 14.80 2.62 -2.29
CA ILE A 24 13.66 1.75 -2.59
C ILE A 24 13.75 0.54 -1.68
N GLN A 25 12.78 0.43 -0.78
CA GLN A 25 12.61 -0.74 0.07
C GLN A 25 11.90 -1.85 -0.70
N ARG A 26 12.19 -3.11 -0.39
CA ARG A 26 11.59 -4.27 -1.06
C ARG A 26 11.19 -5.34 -0.07
N LEU A 27 10.19 -6.12 -0.45
CA LEU A 27 9.84 -7.37 0.22
C LEU A 27 10.34 -8.54 -0.61
N TYR A 28 11.20 -9.36 -0.02
CA TYR A 28 11.68 -10.59 -0.61
C TYR A 28 10.86 -11.78 -0.13
N CYS A 29 10.40 -12.62 -1.06
CA CYS A 29 9.78 -13.91 -0.78
C CYS A 29 10.81 -15.03 -0.94
N PRO A 30 11.26 -15.70 0.14
CA PRO A 30 12.27 -16.74 0.03
C PRO A 30 11.81 -18.02 -0.68
N MET A 31 10.51 -18.33 -0.66
CA MET A 31 9.98 -19.54 -1.32
C MET A 31 9.78 -19.37 -2.82
N GLU A 32 9.38 -18.17 -3.24
CA GLU A 32 9.14 -17.87 -4.66
C GLU A 32 10.37 -17.22 -5.33
N GLU A 33 11.37 -16.85 -4.53
CA GLU A 33 12.58 -16.11 -4.96
C GLU A 33 12.28 -14.79 -5.68
N VAL A 34 11.16 -14.15 -5.37
CA VAL A 34 10.69 -12.89 -5.99
C VAL A 34 10.84 -11.69 -5.05
N LEU A 35 11.14 -10.53 -5.62
CA LEU A 35 11.16 -9.23 -4.96
C LEU A 35 9.92 -8.40 -5.34
N TYR A 36 9.26 -7.82 -4.34
CA TYR A 36 8.20 -6.83 -4.50
C TYR A 36 8.71 -5.47 -4.06
N GLU A 37 8.71 -4.50 -4.96
CA GLU A 37 9.15 -3.13 -4.63
C GLU A 37 8.07 -2.39 -3.85
N LEU A 38 8.49 -1.60 -2.88
CA LEU A 38 7.60 -0.74 -2.11
C LEU A 38 7.65 0.71 -2.65
N PRO A 39 6.56 1.49 -2.47
CA PRO A 39 6.53 2.91 -2.81
C PRO A 39 7.71 3.73 -2.26
N ILE A 40 8.16 4.74 -3.00
CA ILE A 40 9.12 5.71 -2.46
C ILE A 40 8.35 6.81 -1.72
N GLY A 41 8.93 7.37 -0.66
CA GLY A 41 8.40 8.58 -0.02
C GLY A 41 7.52 8.33 1.19
N GLY A 42 7.67 7.17 1.85
CA GLY A 42 6.97 6.90 3.09
C GLY A 42 7.60 5.81 3.93
N ALA A 43 6.90 5.47 5.00
CA ALA A 43 7.23 4.39 5.92
C ALA A 43 6.17 3.29 5.84
N PHE A 44 6.53 2.10 6.28
CA PHE A 44 5.71 0.90 6.19
C PHE A 44 5.56 0.25 7.56
N LYS A 45 4.37 -0.31 7.82
CA LYS A 45 4.10 -1.21 8.95
C LYS A 45 3.07 -2.26 8.55
N GLN A 46 3.00 -3.38 9.27
CA GLN A 46 1.95 -4.39 9.07
C GLN A 46 0.56 -3.81 9.31
N PHE A 47 -0.44 -4.27 8.54
CA PHE A 47 -1.84 -3.91 8.78
C PHE A 47 -2.57 -4.98 9.60
N ASN A 48 -1.98 -5.37 10.74
CA ASN A 48 -2.57 -6.28 11.73
C ASN A 48 -3.15 -7.58 11.11
N GLY A 49 -2.42 -8.23 10.20
CA GLY A 49 -2.86 -9.49 9.60
C GLY A 49 -3.96 -9.38 8.54
N LYS A 50 -4.43 -8.18 8.18
CA LYS A 50 -5.41 -8.01 7.09
C LYS A 50 -4.80 -8.44 5.76
N THR A 51 -5.60 -9.08 4.90
CA THR A 51 -5.16 -9.58 3.60
C THR A 51 -5.91 -8.90 2.44
N CYS A 52 -5.26 -8.86 1.28
CA CYS A 52 -5.86 -8.39 0.04
C CYS A 52 -6.87 -9.41 -0.47
N ALA A 53 -8.11 -8.99 -0.69
CA ALA A 53 -9.18 -9.87 -1.20
C ALA A 53 -8.90 -10.44 -2.61
N LEU A 54 -8.03 -9.80 -3.41
CA LEU A 54 -7.73 -10.24 -4.78
C LEU A 54 -6.64 -11.32 -4.85
N CYS A 55 -5.69 -11.32 -3.92
CA CYS A 55 -4.46 -12.12 -4.05
C CYS A 55 -3.97 -12.73 -2.74
N GLY A 56 -4.66 -12.51 -1.61
CA GLY A 56 -4.32 -13.09 -0.31
C GLY A 56 -3.07 -12.53 0.37
N PHE A 57 -2.36 -11.58 -0.24
CA PHE A 57 -1.18 -10.97 0.39
C PHE A 57 -1.57 -10.20 1.64
N GLU A 58 -0.78 -10.33 2.70
CA GLU A 58 -0.93 -9.50 3.88
C GLU A 58 -0.64 -8.04 3.54
N LEU A 59 -1.53 -7.16 3.98
CA LEU A 59 -1.49 -5.74 3.70
C LEU A 59 -0.50 -5.03 4.63
N LEU A 60 0.07 -3.96 4.10
CA LEU A 60 0.84 -2.98 4.86
C LEU A 60 0.02 -1.70 5.02
N ILE A 61 0.42 -0.89 5.98
CA ILE A 61 0.11 0.53 6.02
C ILE A 61 1.30 1.29 5.44
N PHE A 62 1.03 2.11 4.43
CA PHE A 62 1.94 3.10 3.88
C PHE A 62 1.65 4.46 4.50
N THR A 63 2.61 5.01 5.24
CA THR A 63 2.55 6.36 5.80
C THR A 63 3.34 7.31 4.93
N VAL A 64 2.67 8.30 4.31
CA VAL A 64 3.33 9.29 3.46
C VAL A 64 4.23 10.20 4.32
N LYS A 65 5.53 10.25 3.98
CA LYS A 65 6.56 10.94 4.76
C LYS A 65 6.19 12.41 5.01
N GLY A 66 6.26 12.83 6.27
CA GLY A 66 6.02 14.22 6.69
C GLY A 66 4.55 14.67 6.68
N THR A 67 3.60 13.78 6.36
CA THR A 67 2.17 14.16 6.31
C THR A 67 1.29 13.46 7.35
N GLY A 68 1.75 12.34 7.89
CA GLY A 68 0.94 11.51 8.81
C GLY A 68 -0.26 10.82 8.15
N ARG A 69 -0.42 10.93 6.82
CA ARG A 69 -1.47 10.26 6.06
C ARG A 69 -1.13 8.79 5.86
N ASN A 70 -2.07 7.92 6.18
CA ASN A 70 -1.90 6.47 6.12
C ASN A 70 -2.83 5.89 5.06
N PHE A 71 -2.29 4.99 4.23
CA PHE A 71 -3.03 4.29 3.20
C PHE A 71 -2.72 2.80 3.25
N PRO A 72 -3.70 1.93 2.98
CA PRO A 72 -3.44 0.50 2.90
C PRO A 72 -2.69 0.17 1.60
N LEU A 73 -1.76 -0.77 1.68
CA LEU A 73 -0.90 -1.20 0.58
C LEU A 73 -0.93 -2.72 0.48
N CYS A 74 -1.46 -3.24 -0.62
CA CYS A 74 -1.13 -4.59 -1.08
C CYS A 74 0.22 -4.58 -1.84
N PRO A 75 1.26 -5.29 -1.38
CA PRO A 75 2.55 -5.33 -2.08
C PRO A 75 2.46 -5.94 -3.47
N PHE A 76 1.64 -6.98 -3.63
CA PHE A 76 1.51 -7.68 -4.91
C PHE A 76 0.82 -6.80 -5.95
N CYS A 77 -0.35 -6.24 -5.65
CA CYS A 77 -1.12 -5.41 -6.58
C CYS A 77 -0.40 -4.09 -6.91
N PHE A 78 0.47 -3.57 -6.04
CA PHE A 78 1.29 -2.40 -6.39
C PHE A 78 2.34 -2.73 -7.46
N ASN A 79 2.92 -3.93 -7.42
CA ASN A 79 3.89 -4.40 -8.41
C ASN A 79 3.22 -4.98 -9.66
N HIS A 80 1.99 -5.48 -9.53
CA HIS A 80 1.17 -6.03 -10.61
C HIS A 80 -0.22 -5.38 -10.57
N PRO A 81 -0.36 -4.12 -11.02
CA PRO A 81 -1.62 -3.39 -10.99
C PRO A 81 -2.76 -4.11 -11.71
N PRO A 82 -3.85 -4.46 -11.02
CA PRO A 82 -5.03 -5.06 -11.66
C PRO A 82 -5.98 -4.03 -12.27
N TYR A 83 -5.81 -2.74 -11.95
CA TYR A 83 -6.64 -1.64 -12.43
C TYR A 83 -5.80 -0.49 -12.99
N GLU A 84 -6.38 0.22 -13.96
CA GLU A 84 -5.81 1.44 -14.50
C GLU A 84 -5.72 2.56 -13.44
N GLY A 85 -4.88 3.57 -13.70
CA GLY A 85 -4.67 4.67 -12.76
C GLY A 85 -3.80 4.33 -11.55
N SER A 86 -3.30 3.09 -11.46
CA SER A 86 -2.33 2.71 -10.43
C SER A 86 -1.01 3.48 -10.59
N PRO A 87 -0.40 3.95 -9.50
CA PRO A 87 0.88 4.63 -9.57
C PRO A 87 1.98 3.76 -10.17
N ARG A 88 2.95 4.38 -10.84
CA ARG A 88 4.13 3.65 -11.34
C ARG A 88 4.95 3.09 -10.18
N VAL A 89 5.42 1.86 -10.33
CA VAL A 89 6.41 1.27 -9.42
C VAL A 89 7.63 2.21 -9.36
N LYS A 90 8.20 2.39 -8.16
CA LYS A 90 9.29 3.34 -7.85
C LYS A 90 8.93 4.83 -7.91
N ALA A 91 7.68 5.22 -8.15
CA ALA A 91 7.29 6.61 -8.04
C ALA A 91 7.35 7.07 -6.56
N MET A 92 7.68 8.35 -6.37
CA MET A 92 7.61 8.98 -5.05
C MET A 92 6.16 9.36 -4.76
N LEU A 93 5.46 8.52 -4.01
CA LEU A 93 4.04 8.70 -3.77
C LEU A 93 3.77 9.81 -2.75
N ARG A 94 2.67 10.53 -2.98
CA ARG A 94 2.13 11.56 -2.08
C ARG A 94 0.74 11.20 -1.57
N GLY A 95 0.24 10.02 -1.88
CA GLY A 95 -1.13 9.61 -1.63
C GLY A 95 -1.28 8.09 -1.66
N SER A 96 -2.50 7.63 -1.91
CA SER A 96 -2.85 6.22 -1.97
C SER A 96 -1.97 5.46 -2.97
N PRO A 97 -1.44 4.28 -2.60
CA PRO A 97 -0.69 3.43 -3.51
C PRO A 97 -1.59 2.62 -4.44
N HIS A 98 -2.91 2.67 -4.24
CA HIS A 98 -3.91 1.96 -5.04
C HIS A 98 -4.97 2.93 -5.54
N PRO A 99 -5.45 2.77 -6.79
CA PRO A 99 -6.57 3.55 -7.30
C PRO A 99 -7.83 3.24 -6.49
N CYS A 100 -8.79 4.17 -6.44
CA CYS A 100 -10.04 3.99 -5.68
C CYS A 100 -10.88 2.80 -6.16
N THR A 101 -10.72 2.35 -7.40
CA THR A 101 -11.37 1.13 -7.93
C THR A 101 -10.80 -0.17 -7.33
N HIS A 102 -9.63 -0.11 -6.68
CA HIS A 102 -9.03 -1.27 -6.06
C HIS A 102 -9.70 -1.55 -4.70
N PRO A 103 -10.17 -2.79 -4.41
CA PRO A 103 -10.94 -3.10 -3.19
C PRO A 103 -10.27 -2.68 -1.88
N VAL A 104 -8.94 -2.74 -1.82
CA VAL A 104 -8.15 -2.30 -0.65
C VAL A 104 -8.27 -0.79 -0.37
N ALA A 105 -8.34 0.04 -1.42
CA ALA A 105 -8.52 1.48 -1.28
C ALA A 105 -10.01 1.84 -1.15
N ASP A 106 -10.87 1.19 -1.93
CA ASP A 106 -12.33 1.37 -1.91
C ASP A 106 -12.94 1.15 -0.52
N ALA A 107 -12.45 0.13 0.21
CA ALA A 107 -12.91 -0.18 1.57
C ALA A 107 -12.71 0.96 2.59
N LEU A 108 -11.90 1.97 2.26
CA LEU A 108 -11.69 3.16 3.09
C LEU A 108 -12.18 4.44 2.41
N ALA A 109 -12.64 4.38 1.16
CA ALA A 109 -13.16 5.54 0.46
C ALA A 109 -14.52 5.94 1.04
N VAL A 110 -14.73 7.24 1.21
CA VAL A 110 -15.95 7.81 1.81
C VAL A 110 -16.76 8.55 0.77
N CYS A 111 -16.15 9.53 0.10
CA CYS A 111 -16.81 10.37 -0.91
C CYS A 111 -15.76 11.01 -1.83
N PRO A 112 -16.16 11.60 -2.97
CA PRO A 112 -15.29 12.45 -3.77
C PRO A 112 -14.72 13.62 -2.95
N CYS A 113 -13.45 13.96 -3.18
CA CYS A 113 -12.80 15.05 -2.44
C CYS A 113 -13.32 16.42 -2.90
N PRO A 114 -13.96 17.23 -2.03
CA PRO A 114 -14.53 18.52 -2.41
C PRO A 114 -13.46 19.59 -2.70
N GLU A 115 -12.23 19.38 -2.21
CA GLU A 115 -11.10 20.29 -2.40
C GLU A 115 -10.37 20.07 -3.73
N CYS A 116 -10.62 18.93 -4.38
CA CYS A 116 -9.96 18.60 -5.63
C CYS A 116 -10.82 19.00 -6.84
N PRO A 117 -10.17 19.41 -7.94
CA PRO A 117 -10.86 19.65 -9.20
C PRO A 117 -11.66 18.42 -9.66
N PRO A 118 -12.86 18.59 -10.25
CA PRO A 118 -13.73 17.47 -10.64
C PRO A 118 -13.12 16.52 -11.68
N ASP A 119 -12.15 17.01 -12.46
CA ASP A 119 -11.37 16.23 -13.42
C ASP A 119 -10.38 15.26 -12.76
N LYS A 120 -10.04 15.48 -11.48
CA LYS A 120 -9.25 14.55 -10.68
C LYS A 120 -10.18 13.62 -9.90
N ARG A 121 -10.13 12.32 -10.23
CA ARG A 121 -10.78 11.26 -9.44
C ARG A 121 -10.07 11.03 -8.11
N SER A 122 -10.11 12.01 -7.21
CA SER A 122 -9.63 11.88 -5.84
C SER A 122 -10.79 11.64 -4.88
N MET A 123 -10.54 10.78 -3.90
CA MET A 123 -11.52 10.39 -2.89
C MET A 123 -11.03 10.79 -1.51
N VAL A 124 -11.95 11.17 -0.63
CA VAL A 124 -11.69 11.23 0.80
C VAL A 124 -11.64 9.80 1.32
N MET A 125 -10.57 9.46 2.04
CA MET A 125 -10.32 8.15 2.60
C MET A 125 -10.21 8.22 4.13
N LEU A 126 -10.77 7.22 4.81
CA LEU A 126 -10.59 7.02 6.25
C LEU A 126 -9.19 6.49 6.56
N ASP A 127 -8.54 7.07 7.57
CA ASP A 127 -7.22 6.63 8.02
C ASP A 127 -7.31 5.22 8.63
N PRO A 128 -6.60 4.22 8.06
CA PRO A 128 -6.67 2.84 8.53
C PRO A 128 -6.05 2.62 9.92
N THR A 129 -5.34 3.60 10.45
CA THR A 129 -4.67 3.55 11.76
C THR A 129 -5.40 4.34 12.84
N SER A 130 -6.32 5.23 12.44
CA SER A 130 -7.15 6.01 13.34
C SER A 130 -8.54 6.20 12.74
N GLY A 131 -9.57 5.60 13.34
CA GLY A 131 -10.94 5.60 12.81
C GLY A 131 -11.64 6.97 12.74
N CYS A 132 -10.95 8.08 13.01
CA CYS A 132 -11.52 9.43 13.04
C CYS A 132 -10.80 10.43 12.11
N LYS A 133 -9.73 10.04 11.41
CA LYS A 133 -9.00 10.96 10.51
C LYS A 133 -9.37 10.67 9.06
N LEU A 134 -9.58 11.72 8.29
CA LEU A 134 -9.90 11.67 6.87
C LEU A 134 -8.79 12.35 6.07
N HIS A 135 -8.42 11.75 4.94
CA HIS A 135 -7.36 12.27 4.06
C HIS A 135 -7.78 12.16 2.60
N CYS A 136 -7.39 13.13 1.77
CA CYS A 136 -7.48 12.96 0.32
C CYS A 136 -6.51 11.87 -0.15
N SER A 137 -7.00 10.99 -1.03
CA SER A 137 -6.27 9.94 -1.74
C SER A 137 -5.09 10.48 -2.52
#